data_AF-A0A967Y3Q3-F1
#
_entry.id   AF-A0A967Y3Q3-F1
#
_cell.length_a   1.000
_cell.length_b   1.000
_cell.length_c   1.000
_cell.angle_alpha   90.00
_cell.angle_beta   90.00
_cell.angle_gamma   90.00
#
_symmetry.space_group_name_H-M   'P 1'
#
loop_
_entity.id
_entity.type
_entity.pdbx_description
1 polymer ?
#
loop_
_entity_poly.entity_id
_entity_poly.type
_entity_poly.pdbx_seq_one_letter_code
_entity_poly.pdbx_strand_id
1 'polypeptide(L)' 'DLAGPGIGDYNELEKILPQDYHSLLDPKETQLALFAAKDYIEEHLCKELNLIRVQVPLIVDVESGVNDYLDRDGSRT' A
#
# COMPACT_ATOMS: atom_id res chain seq x y z
N ASP A 1 6.59 24.18 -7.60
CA ASP A 1 7.55 23.11 -7.37
C ASP A 1 7.35 22.56 -5.96
N LEU A 2 6.13 22.08 -5.69
CA LEU A 2 5.73 21.57 -4.38
C LEU A 2 5.79 20.05 -4.49
N ALA A 3 6.34 19.38 -3.49
CA ALA A 3 6.10 17.96 -3.34
C ALA A 3 4.59 17.71 -3.18
N GLY A 4 4.12 16.51 -3.53
CA GLY A 4 2.70 16.16 -3.50
C GLY A 4 2.00 16.57 -2.19
N PRO A 5 0.66 16.68 -2.18
CA PRO A 5 -0.09 17.20 -1.04
C PRO A 5 0.35 16.53 0.27
N GLY A 6 0.90 17.33 1.20
CA GLY A 6 1.39 16.88 2.50
C GLY A 6 2.92 16.69 2.61
N ILE A 7 3.68 16.80 1.52
CA ILE A 7 5.12 16.47 1.52
C ILE A 7 6.04 17.73 1.60
N GLY A 8 5.48 18.94 1.58
CA GLY A 8 6.26 20.18 1.80
C GLY A 8 7.16 20.56 0.62
N ASP A 9 8.22 21.34 0.88
CA ASP A 9 9.18 21.80 -0.14
C ASP A 9 10.37 20.85 -0.26
N TYR A 10 10.76 20.49 -1.48
CA TYR A 10 11.85 19.54 -1.72
C TYR A 10 13.22 20.04 -1.20
N ASN A 11 13.48 21.35 -1.22
CA ASN A 11 14.76 21.90 -0.73
C ASN A 11 14.86 21.81 0.80
N GLU A 12 13.73 21.87 1.50
CA GLU A 12 13.69 21.67 2.95
C GLU A 12 13.85 20.18 3.31
N LEU A 13 13.26 19.29 2.51
CA LEU A 13 13.41 17.84 2.66
C LEU A 13 14.87 17.38 2.50
N GLU A 14 15.57 17.90 1.49
CA GLU A 14 16.98 17.54 1.25
C GLU A 14 17.88 17.83 2.47
N LYS A 15 17.58 18.90 3.23
CA LYS A 15 18.35 19.28 4.42
C LYS A 15 18.18 18.32 5.60
N ILE A 16 17.09 17.54 5.65
CA ILE A 16 16.77 16.64 6.77
C ILE A 16 17.01 15.17 6.46
N LEU A 17 17.22 14.82 5.18
CA LEU A 17 17.50 13.44 4.78
C LEU A 17 18.93 13.04 5.16
N PRO A 18 19.18 11.78 5.56
CA PRO A 18 20.53 11.29 5.81
C PRO A 18 21.38 11.25 4.54
N GLN A 19 22.62 11.72 4.63
CA GLN A 19 23.54 11.83 3.48
C GLN A 19 24.23 10.51 3.14
N ASP A 20 24.22 9.54 4.04
CA ASP A 20 24.86 8.23 3.94
C ASP A 20 23.85 7.08 3.86
N TYR A 21 22.59 7.40 3.53
CA TYR A 21 21.57 6.38 3.33
C TYR A 21 21.97 5.45 2.19
N HIS A 22 22.03 4.17 2.52
CA HIS A 22 22.14 3.09 1.56
C HIS A 22 21.10 2.04 1.91
N SER A 23 20.44 1.49 0.90
CA SER A 23 19.54 0.36 1.12
C SER A 23 20.36 -0.83 1.60
N LEU A 24 19.84 -1.53 2.62
CA LEU A 24 20.43 -2.77 3.12
C LEU A 24 20.34 -3.91 2.10
N LEU A 25 19.33 -3.84 1.23
CA LEU A 25 19.03 -4.85 0.22
C LEU A 25 19.14 -4.23 -1.17
N ASP A 26 19.63 -5.02 -2.13
CA ASP A 26 19.53 -4.64 -3.54
C ASP A 26 18.07 -4.65 -4.03
N PRO A 27 17.77 -4.12 -5.23
CA PRO A 27 16.39 -4.09 -5.72
C PRO A 27 15.72 -5.47 -5.82
N LYS A 28 16.46 -6.52 -6.17
CA LYS A 28 15.92 -7.89 -6.30
C LYS A 28 15.67 -8.49 -4.92
N GLU A 29 16.61 -8.34 -4.00
CA GLU A 29 16.47 -8.76 -2.60
C GLU A 29 15.31 -8.04 -1.92
N THR A 30 15.13 -6.76 -2.20
CA THR A 30 13.99 -5.97 -1.71
C THR A 30 12.67 -6.57 -2.16
N GLN A 31 12.54 -6.94 -3.45
CA GLN A 31 11.32 -7.59 -3.93
C GLN A 31 11.10 -8.93 -3.23
N LEU A 32 12.12 -9.78 -3.12
CA LEU A 32 12.03 -11.06 -2.41
C LEU A 32 11.59 -10.89 -0.94
N ALA A 33 12.17 -9.91 -0.24
CA ALA A 33 11.81 -9.59 1.14
C ALA A 33 10.36 -9.09 1.26
N LEU A 34 9.90 -8.26 0.31
CA LEU A 34 8.52 -7.77 0.27
C LEU A 34 7.52 -8.92 0.11
N PHE A 35 7.79 -9.85 -0.82
CA PHE A 35 6.95 -11.05 -0.99
C PHE A 35 6.95 -11.92 0.26
N ALA A 36 8.11 -12.15 0.86
CA ALA A 36 8.22 -12.94 2.09
C ALA A 36 7.42 -12.32 3.26
N ALA A 37 7.50 -11.00 3.45
CA ALA A 37 6.75 -10.30 4.49
C ALA A 37 5.24 -10.34 4.26
N LYS A 38 4.80 -10.10 3.01
CA LYS A 38 3.39 -10.19 2.60
C LYS A 38 2.82 -11.59 2.87
N ASP A 39 3.53 -12.61 2.41
CA ASP A 39 3.07 -13.99 2.53
C ASP A 39 2.99 -14.42 4.00
N TYR A 40 3.99 -14.05 4.82
CA TYR A 40 3.96 -14.30 6.26
C TYR A 40 2.70 -13.74 6.93
N ILE A 41 2.37 -12.47 6.68
CA ILE A 41 1.19 -11.82 7.26
C ILE A 41 -0.08 -12.53 6.83
N GLU A 42 -0.25 -12.78 5.54
CA GLU A 42 -1.45 -13.41 5.01
C GLU A 42 -1.64 -14.85 5.53
N GLU A 43 -0.56 -15.65 5.63
CA GLU A 43 -0.63 -17.03 6.13
C GLU A 43 -1.09 -17.06 7.59
N HIS A 44 -0.49 -16.21 8.41
CA HIS A 44 -0.78 -16.17 9.84
C HIS A 44 -2.16 -15.56 10.11
N LEU A 45 -2.56 -14.53 9.36
CA LEU A 45 -3.91 -13.98 9.45
C LEU A 45 -4.97 -15.03 9.10
N CYS A 46 -4.77 -15.79 8.02
CA CYS A 46 -5.68 -16.88 7.65
C CYS A 46 -5.76 -17.96 8.74
N LYS A 47 -4.63 -18.34 9.32
CA LYS A 47 -4.58 -19.34 10.39
C LYS A 47 -5.31 -18.87 11.65
N GLU A 48 -5.02 -17.67 12.14
CA GLU A 48 -5.56 -17.17 13.41
C GLU A 48 -7.07 -16.88 13.33
N LEU A 49 -7.56 -16.47 12.15
CA LEU A 49 -8.97 -16.12 11.94
C LEU A 49 -9.79 -17.22 11.24
N ASN A 50 -9.19 -18.39 10.98
CA ASN A 50 -9.81 -19.49 10.25
C ASN A 50 -10.38 -19.04 8.87
N LEU A 51 -9.56 -18.32 8.10
CA LEU A 51 -9.91 -17.83 6.76
C LEU A 51 -9.22 -18.67 5.68
N ILE A 52 -9.80 -18.64 4.48
CA ILE A 52 -9.17 -19.14 3.25
C ILE A 52 -8.86 -17.99 2.31
N ARG A 53 -7.77 -18.10 1.54
CA ARG A 53 -7.45 -17.13 0.49
C ARG A 53 -8.33 -17.39 -0.73
N VAL A 54 -8.87 -16.31 -1.30
CA VAL A 54 -9.67 -16.34 -2.54
C VAL A 54 -9.15 -15.29 -3.51
N GLN A 55 -9.30 -15.53 -4.81
CA GLN A 55 -9.02 -14.50 -5.81
C GLN A 55 -10.18 -13.50 -5.85
N VAL A 56 -9.85 -12.21 -5.99
CA VAL A 56 -10.83 -11.13 -6.09
C VAL A 56 -10.80 -10.49 -7.48
N PRO A 57 -11.95 -10.05 -8.02
CA PRO A 57 -12.00 -9.39 -9.32
C PRO A 57 -11.31 -8.02 -9.25
N LEU A 58 -10.51 -7.70 -10.27
CA LEU A 58 -9.87 -6.39 -10.41
C LEU A 58 -10.80 -5.31 -10.99
N ILE A 59 -11.79 -5.73 -11.78
CA ILE A 59 -12.76 -4.86 -12.44
C ILE A 59 -14.14 -5.46 -12.18
N VAL A 60 -15.07 -4.61 -11.77
CA VAL A 60 -16.47 -4.97 -11.51
C VAL A 60 -17.39 -4.02 -12.29
N ASP A 61 -18.61 -4.48 -12.56
CA ASP A 61 -19.63 -3.62 -13.15
C ASP A 61 -20.06 -2.53 -12.15
N VAL A 62 -20.37 -1.34 -12.64
CA VAL A 62 -20.81 -0.20 -11.81
C VAL A 62 -22.11 -0.50 -11.05
N GLU A 63 -22.99 -1.31 -11.64
CA GLU A 63 -24.28 -1.71 -11.06
C GLU A 63 -24.16 -2.97 -10.18
N SER A 64 -22.98 -3.59 -10.09
CA SER A 64 -22.78 -4.85 -9.34
C SER A 64 -23.01 -4.72 -7.82
N GLY A 65 -22.90 -3.49 -7.28
CA GLY A 65 -22.91 -3.24 -5.84
C GLY A 65 -21.68 -3.77 -5.09
N VAL A 66 -20.65 -4.27 -5.79
CA VAL A 66 -19.42 -4.82 -5.19
C VAL A 66 -18.39 -3.73 -4.89
N ASN A 67 -18.41 -2.62 -5.64
CA ASN A 67 -17.45 -1.53 -5.46
C ASN A 67 -17.78 -0.69 -4.23
N ASP A 68 -16.83 -0.56 -3.30
CA ASP A 68 -16.89 0.40 -2.21
C ASP A 68 -16.55 1.80 -2.75
N TYR A 69 -17.53 2.70 -2.74
CA TYR A 69 -17.40 4.05 -3.29
C TYR A 69 -16.65 5.02 -2.36
N LEU A 70 -16.29 4.59 -1.14
CA LEU A 70 -15.53 5.36 -0.15
C LEU A 70 -16.13 6.76 0.12
N ASP A 71 -17.45 6.91 -0.02
CA ASP A 71 -18.16 8.15 0.22
C ASP A 71 -18.32 8.38 1.72
N ARG A 72 -17.54 9.33 2.24
CA ARG A 72 -17.36 9.55 3.68
C ARG A 72 -18.62 10.00 4.42
N ASP A 73 -19.64 10.55 3.73
CA ASP A 73 -20.84 11.09 4.37
C ASP A 73 -22.15 10.97 3.55
N GLY A 74 -22.18 10.15 2.49
CA GLY A 74 -23.39 9.92 1.70
C GLY A 74 -23.96 11.15 0.99
N SER A 75 -23.27 12.31 1.00
CA SER A 75 -23.74 13.54 0.37
C SER A 75 -22.93 13.87 -0.87
N ARG A 76 -23.22 13.15 -1.95
CA ARG A 76 -22.95 13.64 -3.30
C ARG A 76 -24.22 13.53 -4.14
N THR A 77 -25.27 14.16 -3.63
CA THR A 77 -26.37 14.73 -4.43
C THR A 77 -26.26 16.24 -4.44
#